data_AF-A0A7D4I470-F1
#
_entry.id   AF-A0A7D4I470-F1
#
_cell.length_a   1.000
_cell.length_b   1.000
_cell.length_c   1.000
_cell.angle_alpha   90.00
_cell.angle_beta   90.00
_cell.angle_gamma   90.00
#
_symmetry.space_group_name_H-M   'P 1'
#
loop_
_entity.id
_entity.type
_entity.pdbx_description
1 polymer ?
#
loop_
_entity_poly.entity_id
_entity_poly.type
_entity_poly.pdbx_seq_one_letter_code
_entity_poly.pdbx_strand_id
1 'polypeptide(L)'
;MKLKNLLAPVAAMWMLGGLCGAAQAEAAWPAKPVTIIVPFPPGGATDVMARLFAPRIEAAIGRPVVVENKAGAGGTIGTYQVARARNDGYTLLWGTVATHGIGPNIYKNLAYDAMADFAPVVHVVDQPYVLVAHPSKKITTLADLLGQARERPGQISVATAGVGTAAHMLFEKLQSDTGTSMLGVPYKGAGPAMADLLGGQVDLAFDVILTTAPYIAAGKLVPLAVTSGKRSQTLPNVPTMVEAGAKGFVASGWNGLFAPRGTPQAVVEKINAAVNEALQSPEISRRLLSEGSIPVGGTAADFSRFIKAEIQIWGDVARQANVSMD
;
A
#
# COMPACT_ATOMS: atom_id res chain seq x y z
N MET A 1 29.78 -41.45 -89.14
CA MET A 1 28.97 -40.60 -90.05
C MET A 1 27.88 -39.94 -89.23
N LYS A 2 27.95 -38.59 -89.04
CA LYS A 2 26.86 -37.58 -88.90
C LYS A 2 25.64 -37.93 -87.98
N LEU A 3 25.11 -37.12 -87.06
CA LEU A 3 25.08 -35.66 -86.91
C LEU A 3 24.44 -35.29 -85.52
N LYS A 4 25.14 -34.48 -84.72
CA LYS A 4 24.72 -33.23 -84.05
C LYS A 4 23.36 -33.12 -83.30
N ASN A 5 23.51 -32.82 -82.01
CA ASN A 5 22.92 -31.73 -81.21
C ASN A 5 21.51 -31.22 -81.53
N LEU A 6 20.60 -31.35 -80.55
CA LEU A 6 19.52 -30.40 -80.29
C LEU A 6 19.39 -30.20 -78.77
N LEU A 7 19.78 -29.00 -78.32
CA LEU A 7 19.50 -28.42 -77.02
C LEU A 7 18.12 -27.74 -77.07
N ALA A 8 17.26 -27.97 -76.08
CA ALA A 8 16.29 -27.00 -75.60
C ALA A 8 15.90 -27.31 -74.14
N PRO A 9 15.65 -26.30 -73.29
CA PRO A 9 15.75 -26.40 -71.83
C PRO A 9 14.40 -26.79 -71.20
N VAL A 10 14.41 -27.71 -70.23
CA VAL A 10 13.25 -27.91 -69.34
C VAL A 10 13.48 -27.08 -68.08
N ALA A 11 12.52 -26.20 -67.85
CA ALA A 11 12.51 -25.15 -66.85
C ALA A 11 12.82 -25.64 -65.42
N ALA A 12 13.67 -24.88 -64.74
CA ALA A 12 13.88 -24.94 -63.30
C ALA A 12 12.60 -24.48 -62.59
N MET A 13 11.86 -25.41 -61.99
CA MET A 13 10.76 -25.09 -61.09
C MET A 13 11.30 -25.03 -59.66
N TRP A 14 11.75 -23.82 -59.26
CA TRP A 14 12.01 -23.47 -57.88
C TRP A 14 10.69 -23.54 -57.10
N MET A 15 10.46 -24.61 -56.35
CA MET A 15 9.43 -24.61 -55.31
C MET A 15 9.92 -23.73 -54.15
N LEU A 16 9.59 -22.43 -54.21
CA LEU A 16 9.45 -21.59 -53.03
C LEU A 16 8.27 -22.15 -52.19
N GLY A 17 8.54 -23.16 -51.38
CA GLY A 17 7.65 -23.60 -50.32
C GLY A 17 7.62 -22.53 -49.23
N GLY A 18 6.50 -21.83 -49.14
CA GLY A 18 6.32 -20.65 -48.31
C GLY A 18 6.74 -20.85 -46.85
N LEU A 19 7.63 -19.96 -46.39
CA LEU A 19 7.67 -19.54 -44.99
C LEU A 19 6.36 -18.81 -44.68
N CYS A 20 5.27 -19.57 -44.51
CA CYS A 20 4.16 -19.13 -43.69
C CYS A 20 4.69 -19.11 -42.26
N GLY A 21 5.29 -17.98 -41.88
CA GLY A 21 5.47 -17.64 -40.48
C GLY A 21 4.09 -17.71 -39.85
N ALA A 22 3.84 -18.76 -39.07
CA ALA A 22 2.71 -18.80 -38.17
C ALA A 22 2.90 -17.59 -37.25
N ALA A 23 2.13 -16.53 -37.50
CA ALA A 23 1.86 -15.54 -36.47
C ALA A 23 1.25 -16.33 -35.32
N GLN A 24 2.09 -16.73 -34.35
CA GLN A 24 1.61 -17.22 -33.08
C GLN A 24 0.83 -16.04 -32.51
N ALA A 25 -0.50 -16.09 -32.63
CA ALA A 25 -1.38 -15.17 -31.94
C ALA A 25 -0.97 -15.24 -30.47
N GLU A 26 -0.36 -14.15 -29.99
CA GLU A 26 0.02 -14.03 -28.59
C GLU A 26 -1.25 -14.30 -27.78
N ALA A 27 -1.25 -15.37 -26.98
CA ALA A 27 -2.45 -15.79 -26.29
C ALA A 27 -2.98 -14.62 -25.45
N ALA A 28 -4.24 -14.22 -25.68
CA ALA A 28 -4.81 -13.04 -25.06
C ALA A 28 -4.65 -13.12 -23.53
N TRP A 29 -4.01 -12.09 -22.94
CA TRP A 29 -3.80 -12.03 -21.50
C TRP A 29 -5.15 -11.82 -20.76
N PRO A 30 -5.41 -12.52 -19.64
CA PRO A 30 -4.61 -13.58 -19.03
C PRO A 30 -4.98 -15.00 -19.53
N ALA A 31 -3.97 -15.84 -19.73
CA ALA A 31 -4.10 -17.24 -20.13
C ALA A 31 -3.91 -18.24 -18.96
N LYS A 32 -3.43 -17.76 -17.82
CA LYS A 32 -3.16 -18.54 -16.59
C LYS A 32 -3.51 -17.70 -15.34
N PRO A 33 -3.53 -18.29 -14.13
CA PRO A 33 -3.77 -17.54 -12.91
C PRO A 33 -2.83 -16.36 -12.72
N VAL A 34 -3.35 -15.27 -12.17
CA VAL A 34 -2.57 -14.09 -11.75
C VAL A 34 -2.32 -14.19 -10.25
N THR A 35 -1.10 -13.90 -9.81
CA THR A 35 -0.72 -13.91 -8.39
C THR A 35 -0.53 -12.49 -7.90
N ILE A 36 -1.20 -12.14 -6.80
CA ILE A 36 -0.97 -10.91 -6.03
C ILE A 36 -0.11 -11.28 -4.82
N ILE A 37 1.11 -10.78 -4.79
CA ILE A 37 2.00 -10.88 -3.64
C ILE A 37 1.61 -9.81 -2.61
N VAL A 38 1.33 -10.25 -1.39
CA VAL A 38 1.14 -9.38 -0.23
C VAL A 38 2.42 -9.44 0.62
N PRO A 39 3.13 -8.32 0.83
CA PRO A 39 4.43 -8.33 1.50
C PRO A 39 4.34 -8.43 3.04
N PHE A 40 3.18 -8.78 3.60
CA PHE A 40 2.91 -8.84 5.03
C PHE A 40 2.28 -10.19 5.44
N PRO A 41 2.34 -10.57 6.73
CA PRO A 41 1.77 -11.83 7.21
C PRO A 41 0.26 -11.95 6.94
N PRO A 42 -0.26 -13.19 6.79
CA PRO A 42 -1.70 -13.43 6.66
C PRO A 42 -2.51 -12.87 7.83
N GLY A 43 -3.75 -12.44 7.56
CA GLY A 43 -4.68 -11.93 8.58
C GLY A 43 -4.43 -10.48 9.03
N GLY A 44 -3.35 -9.84 8.58
CA GLY A 44 -3.14 -8.40 8.77
C GLY A 44 -4.01 -7.54 7.85
N ALA A 45 -4.12 -6.23 8.12
CA ALA A 45 -4.96 -5.30 7.35
C ALA A 45 -4.67 -5.34 5.84
N THR A 46 -3.40 -5.42 5.44
CA THR A 46 -3.00 -5.52 4.02
C THR A 46 -3.49 -6.81 3.36
N ASP A 47 -3.40 -7.95 4.05
CA ASP A 47 -3.86 -9.25 3.54
C ASP A 47 -5.39 -9.28 3.39
N VAL A 48 -6.10 -8.79 4.40
CA VAL A 48 -7.57 -8.67 4.38
C VAL A 48 -8.03 -7.83 3.19
N MET A 49 -7.35 -6.71 2.92
CA MET A 49 -7.64 -5.86 1.77
C MET A 49 -7.37 -6.56 0.44
N ALA A 50 -6.20 -7.17 0.26
CA ALA A 50 -5.90 -7.88 -0.99
C ALA A 50 -6.93 -8.99 -1.28
N ARG A 51 -7.33 -9.74 -0.26
CA ARG A 51 -8.33 -10.82 -0.35
C ARG A 51 -9.75 -10.30 -0.57
N LEU A 52 -10.08 -9.09 -0.12
CA LEU A 52 -11.36 -8.44 -0.41
C LEU A 52 -11.51 -8.13 -1.91
N PHE A 53 -10.43 -7.72 -2.58
CA PHE A 53 -10.46 -7.35 -3.99
C PHE A 53 -10.24 -8.51 -4.96
N ALA A 54 -9.45 -9.52 -4.57
CA ALA A 54 -9.07 -10.62 -5.46
C ALA A 54 -10.25 -11.30 -6.20
N PRO A 55 -11.37 -11.66 -5.55
CA PRO A 55 -12.50 -12.29 -6.25
C PRO A 55 -13.15 -11.40 -7.32
N ARG A 56 -13.18 -10.08 -7.11
CA ARG A 56 -13.74 -9.13 -8.09
C ARG A 56 -12.79 -8.93 -9.27
N ILE A 57 -11.48 -8.86 -9.00
CA ILE A 57 -10.47 -8.82 -10.05
C ILE A 57 -10.54 -10.10 -10.88
N GLU A 58 -10.65 -11.27 -10.24
CA GLU A 58 -10.81 -12.58 -10.90
C GLU A 58 -12.02 -12.61 -11.83
N ALA A 59 -13.18 -12.15 -11.35
CA ALA A 59 -14.40 -12.07 -12.15
C ALA A 59 -14.22 -11.16 -13.38
N ALA A 60 -13.57 -10.01 -13.22
CA ALA A 60 -13.37 -9.04 -14.29
C ALA A 60 -12.33 -9.49 -15.34
N ILE A 61 -11.25 -10.17 -14.93
CA ILE A 61 -10.21 -10.62 -15.87
C ILE A 61 -10.47 -12.04 -16.42
N GLY A 62 -11.42 -12.77 -15.83
CA GLY A 62 -11.84 -14.10 -16.28
C GLY A 62 -10.84 -15.22 -15.98
N ARG A 63 -9.91 -15.02 -15.04
CA ARG A 63 -8.90 -16.01 -14.62
C ARG A 63 -8.66 -15.93 -13.12
N PRO A 64 -8.28 -17.06 -12.48
CA PRO A 64 -8.06 -17.10 -11.04
C PRO A 64 -7.06 -16.04 -10.56
N VAL A 65 -7.37 -15.39 -9.45
CA VAL A 65 -6.48 -14.45 -8.78
C VAL A 65 -6.08 -15.01 -7.42
N VAL A 66 -4.81 -15.38 -7.27
CA VAL A 66 -4.27 -16.00 -6.05
C VAL A 66 -3.57 -14.94 -5.20
N VAL A 67 -3.87 -14.89 -3.91
CA VAL A 67 -3.16 -14.03 -2.96
C VAL A 67 -2.13 -14.85 -2.18
N GLU A 68 -0.86 -14.49 -2.33
CA GLU A 68 0.26 -15.11 -1.62
C GLU A 68 0.95 -14.12 -0.68
N ASN A 69 1.12 -14.50 0.58
CA ASN A 69 1.85 -13.69 1.56
C ASN A 69 3.36 -13.98 1.50
N LYS A 70 4.19 -12.94 1.38
CA LYS A 70 5.66 -12.99 1.41
C LYS A 70 6.18 -11.96 2.40
N ALA A 71 6.06 -12.29 3.69
CA ALA A 71 6.40 -11.39 4.79
C ALA A 71 7.91 -11.30 5.07
N GLY A 72 8.33 -10.20 5.68
CA GLY A 72 9.65 -10.01 6.28
C GLY A 72 10.23 -8.63 6.01
N ALA A 73 11.08 -8.15 6.93
CA ALA A 73 11.79 -6.86 6.87
C ALA A 73 10.89 -5.67 6.42
N GLY A 74 9.77 -5.46 7.12
CA GLY A 74 8.84 -4.35 6.80
C GLY A 74 8.14 -4.47 5.44
N GLY A 75 8.17 -5.65 4.83
CA GLY A 75 7.60 -5.94 3.52
C GLY A 75 8.60 -5.89 2.37
N THR A 76 9.85 -5.51 2.64
CA THR A 76 10.87 -5.37 1.60
C THR A 76 11.17 -6.68 0.88
N ILE A 77 11.08 -7.84 1.56
CA ILE A 77 11.32 -9.16 0.95
C ILE A 77 10.31 -9.46 -0.17
N GLY A 78 9.01 -9.35 0.15
CA GLY A 78 7.95 -9.60 -0.84
C GLY A 78 7.96 -8.58 -1.97
N THR A 79 8.22 -7.31 -1.65
CA THR A 79 8.34 -6.25 -2.66
C THR A 79 9.51 -6.49 -3.60
N TYR A 80 10.69 -6.83 -3.07
CA TYR A 80 11.87 -7.19 -3.87
C TYR A 80 11.61 -8.38 -4.80
N GLN A 81 10.91 -9.42 -4.30
CA GLN A 81 10.54 -10.57 -5.13
C GLN A 81 9.73 -10.14 -6.36
N VAL A 82 8.77 -9.21 -6.20
CA VAL A 82 7.97 -8.72 -7.34
C VAL A 82 8.78 -7.81 -8.26
N ALA A 83 9.67 -6.96 -7.73
CA ALA A 83 10.58 -6.14 -8.54
C ALA A 83 11.40 -6.98 -9.54
N ARG A 84 11.72 -8.23 -9.17
CA ARG A 84 12.49 -9.19 -9.99
C ARG A 84 11.63 -10.20 -10.75
N ALA A 85 10.31 -10.13 -10.62
CA ALA A 85 9.42 -11.04 -11.33
C ALA A 85 9.38 -10.73 -12.83
N ARG A 86 8.85 -11.67 -13.62
CA ARG A 86 8.60 -11.44 -15.04
C ARG A 86 7.59 -10.31 -15.21
N ASN A 87 7.85 -9.42 -16.15
CA ASN A 87 6.99 -8.30 -16.50
C ASN A 87 5.84 -8.73 -17.44
N ASP A 88 5.28 -9.92 -17.25
CA ASP A 88 4.19 -10.47 -18.07
C ASP A 88 2.81 -10.29 -17.41
N GLY A 89 2.75 -9.56 -16.30
CA GLY A 89 1.53 -9.20 -15.57
C GLY A 89 0.88 -10.33 -14.78
N TYR A 90 1.53 -11.50 -14.66
CA TYR A 90 1.02 -12.61 -13.83
C TYR A 90 1.51 -12.58 -12.38
N THR A 91 2.43 -11.69 -12.05
CA THR A 91 2.85 -11.43 -10.68
C THR A 91 2.69 -9.95 -10.41
N LEU A 92 1.84 -9.62 -9.45
CA LEU A 92 1.53 -8.27 -9.02
C LEU A 92 1.92 -8.12 -7.56
N LEU A 93 2.11 -6.88 -7.13
CA LEU A 93 2.36 -6.53 -5.74
C LEU A 93 1.18 -5.73 -5.20
N TRP A 94 0.68 -6.15 -4.04
CA TRP A 94 -0.17 -5.34 -3.18
C TRP A 94 0.72 -4.46 -2.30
N GLY A 95 1.09 -3.30 -2.83
CA GLY A 95 2.00 -2.36 -2.18
C GLY A 95 1.28 -1.49 -1.15
N THR A 96 2.06 -0.99 -0.19
CA THR A 96 1.58 -0.12 0.88
C THR A 96 2.46 1.11 1.01
N VAL A 97 1.99 2.10 1.78
CA VAL A 97 2.79 3.25 2.23
C VAL A 97 4.15 2.85 2.81
N ALA A 98 4.23 1.73 3.53
CA ALA A 98 5.50 1.27 4.12
C ALA A 98 6.51 0.88 3.03
N THR A 99 6.05 0.18 1.98
CA THR A 99 6.92 -0.32 0.91
C THR A 99 7.28 0.74 -0.14
N HIS A 100 6.38 1.67 -0.44
CA HIS A 100 6.49 2.58 -1.59
C HIS A 100 6.48 4.07 -1.22
N GLY A 101 6.20 4.44 0.03
CA GLY A 101 6.30 5.83 0.52
C GLY A 101 7.43 5.98 1.54
N ILE A 102 7.39 5.21 2.64
CA ILE A 102 8.30 5.34 3.77
C ILE A 102 9.63 4.62 3.52
N GLY A 103 9.57 3.35 3.10
CA GLY A 103 10.74 2.47 2.94
C GLY A 103 11.91 3.10 2.18
N PRO A 104 11.69 3.73 1.00
CA PRO A 104 12.75 4.40 0.23
C PRO A 104 13.53 5.48 0.98
N ASN A 105 12.96 6.01 2.06
CA ASN A 105 13.54 7.12 2.82
C ASN A 105 14.26 6.67 4.09
N ILE A 106 13.97 5.47 4.60
CA ILE A 106 14.48 5.03 5.90
C ILE A 106 15.53 3.92 5.77
N TYR A 107 15.39 3.00 4.81
CA TYR A 107 16.35 1.91 4.61
C TYR A 107 17.57 2.42 3.83
N LYS A 108 18.77 2.39 4.42
CA LYS A 108 19.98 2.80 3.68
C LYS A 108 20.32 1.84 2.54
N ASN A 109 19.99 0.56 2.70
CA ASN A 109 20.26 -0.49 1.73
C ASN A 109 18.96 -1.16 1.25
N LEU A 110 18.05 -0.37 0.68
CA LEU A 110 16.82 -0.93 0.11
C LEU A 110 17.12 -1.73 -1.17
N ALA A 111 16.69 -2.99 -1.22
CA ALA A 111 17.01 -3.91 -2.32
C ALA A 111 16.25 -3.65 -3.64
N TYR A 112 15.37 -2.65 -3.67
CA TYR A 112 14.56 -2.26 -4.82
C TYR A 112 14.38 -0.74 -4.87
N ASP A 113 14.08 -0.22 -6.07
CA ASP A 113 13.64 1.16 -6.26
C ASP A 113 12.10 1.20 -6.40
N ALA A 114 11.43 1.87 -5.45
CA ALA A 114 9.96 1.93 -5.39
C ALA A 114 9.30 2.61 -6.62
N MET A 115 10.06 3.40 -7.39
CA MET A 115 9.57 4.06 -8.61
C MET A 115 10.11 3.40 -9.87
N ALA A 116 11.39 3.03 -9.88
CA ALA A 116 12.08 2.58 -11.08
C ALA A 116 11.95 1.07 -11.34
N ASP A 117 11.55 0.26 -10.36
CA ASP A 117 11.40 -1.20 -10.54
C ASP A 117 9.93 -1.63 -10.74
N PHE A 118 8.98 -0.70 -10.65
CA PHE A 118 7.55 -0.98 -10.69
C PHE A 118 6.80 -0.14 -11.72
N ALA A 119 5.74 -0.72 -12.29
CA ALA A 119 4.68 -0.03 -12.99
C ALA A 119 3.49 0.16 -12.04
N PRO A 120 3.14 1.39 -11.63
CA PRO A 120 1.94 1.65 -10.84
C PRO A 120 0.69 1.23 -11.61
N VAL A 121 -0.22 0.49 -10.97
CA VAL A 121 -1.48 0.08 -11.58
C VAL A 121 -2.62 0.98 -11.11
N VAL A 122 -2.85 1.06 -9.80
CA VAL A 122 -3.98 1.85 -9.24
C VAL A 122 -3.79 2.11 -7.75
N HIS A 123 -4.18 3.31 -7.30
CA HIS A 123 -4.33 3.62 -5.89
C HIS A 123 -5.66 3.02 -5.41
N VAL A 124 -5.63 1.97 -4.59
CA VAL A 124 -6.85 1.24 -4.26
C VAL A 124 -7.65 1.99 -3.19
N VAL A 125 -6.99 2.28 -2.07
CA VAL A 125 -7.68 2.71 -0.86
C VAL A 125 -6.76 3.49 0.07
N ASP A 126 -7.27 4.59 0.61
CA ASP A 126 -6.69 5.30 1.74
C ASP A 126 -7.19 4.68 3.06
N GLN A 127 -6.29 4.54 4.02
CA GLN A 127 -6.55 4.03 5.37
C GLN A 127 -6.13 5.07 6.41
N PRO A 128 -7.06 5.99 6.76
CA PRO A 128 -6.82 6.97 7.80
C PRO A 128 -6.48 6.32 9.14
N TYR A 129 -5.59 6.97 9.87
CA TYR A 129 -5.27 6.63 11.24
C TYR A 129 -6.09 7.49 12.19
N VAL A 130 -6.21 7.04 13.42
CA VAL A 130 -6.69 7.82 14.54
C VAL A 130 -5.65 7.77 15.66
N LEU A 131 -5.37 8.93 16.24
CA LEU A 131 -4.64 9.01 17.50
C LEU A 131 -5.60 8.69 18.63
N VAL A 132 -5.30 7.63 19.37
CA VAL A 132 -6.13 7.16 20.50
C VAL A 132 -5.34 7.20 21.79
N ALA A 133 -6.03 7.48 22.89
CA ALA A 133 -5.51 7.43 24.24
C ALA A 133 -6.19 6.36 25.08
N HIS A 134 -5.46 5.79 26.05
CA HIS A 134 -6.08 4.99 27.09
C HIS A 134 -6.88 5.90 28.06
N PRO A 135 -8.13 5.55 28.44
CA PRO A 135 -9.00 6.42 29.24
C PRO A 135 -8.40 6.86 30.59
N SER A 136 -7.55 6.04 31.22
CA SER A 136 -6.95 6.36 32.53
C SER A 136 -5.97 7.54 32.48
N LYS A 137 -5.51 7.95 31.30
CA LYS A 137 -4.50 9.00 31.14
C LYS A 137 -5.09 10.41 31.17
N LYS A 138 -6.43 10.54 31.17
CA LYS A 138 -7.13 11.82 31.18
C LYS A 138 -6.69 12.76 30.04
N ILE A 139 -6.35 12.16 28.89
CA ILE A 139 -6.08 12.86 27.63
C ILE A 139 -7.32 12.64 26.77
N THR A 140 -8.12 13.69 26.57
CA THR A 140 -9.42 13.59 25.87
C THR A 140 -9.46 14.37 24.57
N THR A 141 -8.52 15.28 24.39
CA THR A 141 -8.34 16.06 23.17
C THR A 141 -6.88 16.10 22.75
N LEU A 142 -6.61 16.49 21.50
CA LEU A 142 -5.24 16.78 21.06
C LEU A 142 -4.64 17.94 21.88
N ALA A 143 -5.43 18.93 22.28
CA ALA A 143 -4.96 20.03 23.10
C ALA A 143 -4.48 19.56 24.48
N ASP A 144 -5.21 18.64 25.12
CA ASP A 144 -4.79 18.03 26.40
C ASP A 144 -3.44 17.32 26.23
N LEU A 145 -3.30 16.54 25.16
CA LEU A 145 -2.05 15.85 24.85
C LEU A 145 -0.91 16.85 24.71
N LEU A 146 -1.05 17.86 23.85
CA LEU A 146 0.02 18.82 23.58
C LEU A 146 0.36 19.67 24.81
N GLY A 147 -0.61 19.97 25.67
CA GLY A 147 -0.36 20.61 26.97
C GLY A 147 0.48 19.71 27.87
N GLN A 148 0.01 18.49 28.10
CA GLN A 148 0.68 17.52 28.98
C GLN A 148 2.08 17.13 28.47
N ALA A 149 2.27 17.01 27.16
CA ALA A 149 3.57 16.67 26.55
C ALA A 149 4.60 17.80 26.72
N ARG A 150 4.15 19.06 26.77
CA ARG A 150 5.03 20.22 27.05
C ARG A 150 5.40 20.31 28.52
N GLU A 151 4.46 19.99 29.42
CA GLU A 151 4.72 19.98 30.86
C GLU A 151 5.64 18.82 31.29
N ARG A 152 5.55 17.68 30.59
CA ARG A 152 6.22 16.43 30.96
C ARG A 152 6.91 15.80 29.73
N PRO A 153 7.94 16.46 29.18
CA PRO A 153 8.62 15.98 27.97
C PRO A 153 9.19 14.57 28.18
N GLY A 154 8.95 13.68 27.23
CA GLY A 154 9.45 12.30 27.23
C GLY A 154 8.73 11.35 28.20
N GLN A 155 7.66 11.77 28.87
CA GLN A 155 6.93 10.91 29.82
C GLN A 155 5.66 10.28 29.24
N ILE A 156 5.08 10.85 28.20
CA ILE A 156 3.89 10.29 27.53
C ILE A 156 4.35 9.22 26.54
N SER A 157 3.96 7.98 26.78
CA SER A 157 4.32 6.82 25.99
C SER A 157 3.38 6.61 24.80
N VAL A 158 3.95 6.35 23.62
CA VAL A 158 3.22 6.11 22.38
C VAL A 158 3.60 4.76 21.80
N ALA A 159 2.64 3.83 21.75
CA ALA A 159 2.82 2.53 21.14
C ALA A 159 2.94 2.67 19.61
N THR A 160 3.91 1.99 19.02
CA THR A 160 4.03 1.88 17.57
C THR A 160 4.14 0.41 17.16
N ALA A 161 3.71 0.09 15.94
CA ALA A 161 3.84 -1.26 15.38
C ALA A 161 5.30 -1.65 15.01
N GLY A 162 6.27 -0.81 15.35
CA GLY A 162 7.69 -0.97 15.03
C GLY A 162 8.26 0.22 14.26
N VAL A 163 9.59 0.31 14.26
CA VAL A 163 10.33 1.36 13.52
C VAL A 163 10.00 1.27 12.03
N GLY A 164 9.80 2.43 11.40
CA GLY A 164 9.51 2.54 9.96
C GLY A 164 8.07 2.19 9.55
N THR A 165 7.20 1.84 10.50
CA THR A 165 5.77 1.70 10.22
C THR A 165 5.09 3.07 10.07
N ALA A 166 3.95 3.13 9.39
CA ALA A 166 3.20 4.38 9.26
C ALA A 166 2.81 4.98 10.62
N ALA A 167 2.41 4.15 11.60
CA ALA A 167 2.13 4.60 12.96
C ALA A 167 3.35 5.27 13.63
N HIS A 168 4.54 4.68 13.46
CA HIS A 168 5.79 5.28 13.93
C HIS A 168 6.07 6.61 13.23
N MET A 169 5.93 6.67 11.91
CA MET A 169 6.18 7.91 11.17
C MET A 169 5.16 9.01 11.49
N LEU A 170 3.90 8.68 11.76
CA LEU A 170 2.86 9.61 12.22
C LEU A 170 3.17 10.16 13.61
N PHE A 171 3.64 9.30 14.52
CA PHE A 171 4.13 9.70 15.84
C PHE A 171 5.28 10.69 15.71
N GLU A 172 6.30 10.37 14.93
CA GLU A 172 7.45 11.25 14.72
C GLU A 172 7.06 12.57 14.06
N LYS A 173 6.17 12.51 13.06
CA LYS A 173 5.62 13.71 12.43
C LYS A 173 4.91 14.61 13.45
N LEU A 174 4.11 14.03 14.36
CA LEU A 174 3.39 14.81 15.36
C LEU A 174 4.36 15.55 16.29
N GLN A 175 5.41 14.86 16.75
CA GLN A 175 6.45 15.49 17.58
C GLN A 175 7.12 16.65 16.84
N SER A 176 7.55 16.41 15.59
CA SER A 176 8.20 17.43 14.75
C SER A 176 7.30 18.65 14.53
N ASP A 177 6.06 18.43 14.09
CA ASP A 177 5.11 19.51 13.76
C ASP A 177 4.72 20.36 14.98
N THR A 178 4.74 19.78 16.19
CA THR A 178 4.21 20.42 17.40
C THR A 178 5.29 20.86 18.39
N GLY A 179 6.56 20.50 18.13
CA GLY A 179 7.68 20.73 19.03
C GLY A 179 7.51 20.04 20.39
N THR A 180 6.81 18.91 20.43
CA THR A 180 6.61 18.12 21.66
C THR A 180 7.57 16.94 21.72
N SER A 181 7.79 16.43 22.94
CA SER A 181 8.61 15.24 23.18
C SER A 181 7.81 14.20 23.95
N MET A 182 7.73 13.01 23.40
CA MET A 182 6.99 11.84 23.87
C MET A 182 7.88 10.60 23.70
N LEU A 183 7.57 9.54 24.44
CA LEU A 183 8.34 8.29 24.45
C LEU A 183 7.75 7.30 23.44
N GLY A 184 8.44 7.07 22.32
CA GLY A 184 8.07 6.01 21.39
C GLY A 184 8.37 4.62 21.96
N VAL A 185 7.39 3.73 21.98
CA VAL A 185 7.52 2.33 22.45
C VAL A 185 7.26 1.39 21.25
N PRO A 186 8.31 0.83 20.62
CA PRO A 186 8.13 -0.03 19.45
C PRO A 186 7.74 -1.46 19.85
N TYR A 187 6.70 -1.98 19.18
CA TYR A 187 6.25 -3.37 19.30
C TYR A 187 6.54 -4.17 18.03
N LYS A 188 6.37 -5.49 18.12
CA LYS A 188 6.44 -6.41 16.96
C LYS A 188 5.11 -6.47 16.20
N GLY A 189 4.58 -5.30 15.82
CA GLY A 189 3.31 -5.16 15.08
C GLY A 189 2.17 -4.52 15.90
N ALA A 190 1.07 -4.22 15.21
CA ALA A 190 -0.08 -3.49 15.77
C ALA A 190 -0.84 -4.28 16.85
N GLY A 191 -0.91 -5.60 16.75
CA GLY A 191 -1.62 -6.45 17.73
C GLY A 191 -1.08 -6.32 19.15
N PRO A 192 0.22 -6.59 19.40
CA PRO A 192 0.83 -6.38 20.71
C PRO A 192 0.74 -4.93 21.20
N ALA A 193 0.94 -3.95 20.32
CA ALA A 193 0.81 -2.53 20.68
C ALA A 193 -0.61 -2.18 21.17
N MET A 194 -1.63 -2.68 20.48
CA MET A 194 -3.03 -2.48 20.86
C MET A 194 -3.38 -3.17 22.18
N ALA A 195 -2.85 -4.38 22.42
CA ALA A 195 -3.07 -5.10 23.67
C ALA A 195 -2.54 -4.33 24.88
N ASP A 196 -1.32 -3.79 24.78
CA ASP A 196 -0.70 -3.00 25.86
C ASP A 196 -1.37 -1.63 26.05
N LEU A 197 -1.84 -1.00 24.96
CA LEU A 197 -2.65 0.22 25.05
C LEU A 197 -3.96 -0.06 25.79
N LEU A 198 -4.68 -1.12 25.42
CA LEU A 198 -5.92 -1.53 26.09
C LEU A 198 -5.69 -1.94 27.55
N GLY A 199 -4.50 -2.47 27.86
CA GLY A 199 -4.06 -2.78 29.21
C GLY A 199 -3.56 -1.57 30.00
N GLY A 200 -3.48 -0.38 29.40
CA GLY A 200 -3.04 0.86 30.03
C GLY A 200 -1.52 0.95 30.28
N GLN A 201 -0.73 0.05 29.70
CA GLN A 201 0.74 -0.01 29.85
C GLN A 201 1.43 1.12 29.08
N VAL A 202 0.81 1.56 28.00
CA VAL A 202 1.20 2.72 27.19
C VAL A 202 0.05 3.72 27.12
N ASP A 203 0.35 4.99 26.86
CA ASP A 203 -0.63 6.07 26.99
C ASP A 203 -1.44 6.26 25.71
N LEU A 204 -0.76 6.19 24.56
CA LEU A 204 -1.30 6.52 23.25
C LEU A 204 -0.92 5.50 22.19
N ALA A 205 -1.63 5.50 21.06
CA ALA A 205 -1.16 4.92 19.81
C ALA A 205 -1.76 5.65 18.60
N PHE A 206 -1.03 5.64 17.49
CA PHE A 206 -1.63 5.78 16.17
C PHE A 206 -1.94 4.39 15.63
N ASP A 207 -3.17 4.17 15.21
CA ASP A 207 -3.53 2.97 14.46
C ASP A 207 -4.70 3.27 13.49
N VAL A 208 -4.95 2.37 12.54
CA VAL A 208 -6.01 2.53 11.55
C VAL A 208 -7.39 2.52 12.21
N ILE A 209 -8.36 3.23 11.60
CA ILE A 209 -9.73 3.28 12.12
C ILE A 209 -10.34 1.88 12.21
N LEU A 210 -10.03 0.99 11.26
CA LEU A 210 -10.49 -0.40 11.25
C LEU A 210 -10.24 -1.13 12.58
N THR A 211 -9.03 -1.00 13.14
CA THR A 211 -8.63 -1.74 14.34
C THR A 211 -9.03 -1.02 15.63
N THR A 212 -9.24 0.29 15.58
CA THR A 212 -9.53 1.12 16.77
C THR A 212 -11.01 1.38 16.99
N ALA A 213 -11.81 1.45 15.92
CA ALA A 213 -13.23 1.82 15.99
C ALA A 213 -14.05 0.94 16.95
N PRO A 214 -13.90 -0.41 17.01
CA PRO A 214 -14.63 -1.23 17.97
C PRO A 214 -14.31 -0.89 19.42
N TYR A 215 -13.06 -0.56 19.73
CA TYR A 215 -12.63 -0.20 21.08
C TYR A 215 -13.05 1.22 21.47
N ILE A 216 -13.06 2.14 20.51
CA ILE A 216 -13.62 3.49 20.68
C ILE A 216 -15.12 3.40 20.99
N ALA A 217 -15.88 2.63 20.20
CA ALA A 217 -17.32 2.44 20.40
C ALA A 217 -17.64 1.79 21.77
N ALA A 218 -16.77 0.91 22.25
CA ALA A 218 -16.89 0.29 23.57
C ALA A 218 -16.37 1.17 24.74
N GLY A 219 -15.92 2.40 24.48
CA GLY A 219 -15.36 3.30 25.50
C GLY A 219 -14.03 2.84 26.09
N LYS A 220 -13.35 1.88 25.45
CA LYS A 220 -12.05 1.34 25.90
C LYS A 220 -10.88 2.20 25.45
N LEU A 221 -11.08 3.04 24.44
CA LEU A 221 -10.11 4.01 23.93
C LEU A 221 -10.79 5.36 23.71
N VAL A 222 -10.03 6.44 23.90
CA VAL A 222 -10.48 7.81 23.65
C VAL A 222 -9.87 8.30 22.34
N PRO A 223 -10.65 8.56 21.29
CA PRO A 223 -10.14 9.09 20.03
C PRO A 223 -9.85 10.58 20.15
N LEU A 224 -8.61 10.99 19.86
CA LEU A 224 -8.20 12.39 19.94
C LEU A 224 -8.42 13.13 18.61
N ALA A 225 -7.96 12.53 17.51
CA ALA A 225 -8.09 13.10 16.17
C ALA A 225 -7.77 12.06 15.07
N VAL A 226 -8.42 12.21 13.91
CA VAL A 226 -8.14 11.41 12.70
C VAL A 226 -7.12 12.10 11.81
N THR A 227 -6.26 11.34 11.13
CA THR A 227 -5.13 11.86 10.34
C THR A 227 -5.51 12.25 8.91
N SER A 228 -6.72 11.90 8.46
CA SER A 228 -7.26 12.28 7.15
C SER A 228 -7.57 13.78 7.09
N GLY A 229 -7.53 14.34 5.87
CA GLY A 229 -7.86 15.76 5.64
C GLY A 229 -9.33 16.12 5.88
N LYS A 230 -10.19 15.12 6.07
CA LYS A 230 -11.61 15.26 6.44
C LYS A 230 -11.94 14.26 7.53
N ARG A 231 -12.98 14.54 8.32
CA ARG A 231 -13.46 13.59 9.33
C ARG A 231 -13.89 12.28 8.69
N SER A 232 -13.65 11.18 9.40
CA SER A 232 -14.09 9.86 8.96
C SER A 232 -15.59 9.71 9.12
N GLN A 233 -16.24 9.04 8.18
CA GLN A 233 -17.66 8.68 8.29
C GLN A 233 -17.92 7.69 9.44
N THR A 234 -16.93 6.86 9.78
CA THR A 234 -16.98 5.90 10.90
C THR A 234 -16.81 6.59 12.25
N LEU A 235 -16.15 7.76 12.27
CA LEU A 235 -15.87 8.55 13.48
C LEU A 235 -16.26 10.03 13.25
N PRO A 236 -17.54 10.36 12.96
CA PRO A 236 -17.92 11.69 12.49
C PRO A 236 -17.76 12.78 13.56
N ASN A 237 -17.75 12.38 14.83
CA ASN A 237 -17.57 13.29 15.96
C ASN A 237 -16.11 13.54 16.32
N VAL A 238 -15.18 12.76 15.76
CA VAL A 238 -13.74 12.90 16.02
C VAL A 238 -13.18 13.94 15.05
N PRO A 239 -12.51 15.01 15.53
CA PRO A 239 -11.93 16.02 14.66
C PRO A 239 -10.79 15.46 13.82
N THR A 240 -10.43 16.16 12.75
CA THR A 240 -9.15 15.91 12.07
C THR A 240 -7.98 16.45 12.91
N MET A 241 -6.76 15.96 12.66
CA MET A 241 -5.55 16.52 13.27
C MET A 241 -5.41 18.02 12.98
N VAL A 242 -5.78 18.46 11.77
CA VAL A 242 -5.80 19.87 11.37
C VAL A 242 -6.83 20.67 12.17
N GLU A 243 -8.06 20.19 12.28
CA GLU A 243 -9.12 20.82 13.10
C GLU A 243 -8.74 20.90 14.58
N ALA A 244 -7.98 19.91 15.06
CA ALA A 244 -7.54 19.80 16.45
C ALA A 244 -6.25 20.59 16.76
N GLY A 245 -5.67 21.29 15.77
CA GLY A 245 -4.56 22.24 15.96
C GLY A 245 -3.20 21.81 15.41
N ALA A 246 -3.05 20.61 14.87
CA ALA A 246 -1.84 20.18 14.16
C ALA A 246 -1.90 20.63 12.69
N LYS A 247 -1.52 21.87 12.43
CA LYS A 247 -1.59 22.50 11.09
C LYS A 247 -0.79 21.69 10.06
N GLY A 248 -1.39 21.41 8.90
CA GLY A 248 -0.75 20.66 7.83
C GLY A 248 -0.58 19.16 8.11
N PHE A 249 -1.11 18.65 9.24
CA PHE A 249 -1.08 17.23 9.55
C PHE A 249 -2.15 16.50 8.75
N VAL A 250 -1.79 16.10 7.53
CA VAL A 250 -2.58 15.18 6.71
C VAL A 250 -1.67 14.05 6.29
N ALA A 251 -1.99 12.85 6.74
CA ALA A 251 -1.25 11.64 6.42
C ALA A 251 -2.17 10.43 6.58
N SER A 252 -2.04 9.47 5.68
CA SER A 252 -2.88 8.27 5.69
C SER A 252 -2.02 7.07 5.36
N GLY A 253 -2.41 5.90 5.86
CA GLY A 253 -2.01 4.67 5.21
C GLY A 253 -2.67 4.60 3.84
N TRP A 254 -2.13 3.79 2.96
CA TRP A 254 -2.75 3.48 1.68
C TRP A 254 -2.28 2.14 1.16
N ASN A 255 -3.09 1.56 0.29
CA ASN A 255 -2.74 0.38 -0.48
C ASN A 255 -2.88 0.66 -1.96
N GLY A 256 -1.97 0.12 -2.74
CA GLY A 256 -2.00 0.21 -4.19
C GLY A 256 -1.56 -1.09 -4.84
N LEU A 257 -1.94 -1.25 -6.10
CA LEU A 257 -1.51 -2.38 -6.89
C LEU A 257 -0.40 -1.96 -7.83
N PHE A 258 0.62 -2.80 -7.95
CA PHE A 258 1.80 -2.57 -8.76
C PHE A 258 2.10 -3.82 -9.60
N ALA A 259 2.65 -3.61 -10.79
CA ALA A 259 3.24 -4.65 -11.61
C ALA A 259 4.76 -4.44 -11.71
N PRO A 260 5.56 -5.45 -12.08
CA PRO A 260 6.97 -5.26 -12.37
C PRO A 260 7.16 -4.25 -13.52
N ARG A 261 8.26 -3.49 -13.49
CA ARG A 261 8.59 -2.56 -14.57
C ARG A 261 8.59 -3.24 -15.94
N GLY A 262 8.07 -2.54 -16.93
CA GLY A 262 8.00 -3.02 -18.31
C GLY A 262 6.83 -3.96 -18.57
N THR A 263 5.92 -4.14 -17.60
CA THR A 263 4.66 -4.85 -17.85
C THR A 263 3.89 -4.16 -18.97
N PRO A 264 3.38 -4.89 -19.99
CA PRO A 264 2.69 -4.28 -21.12
C PRO A 264 1.56 -3.35 -20.67
N GLN A 265 1.47 -2.18 -21.28
CA GLN A 265 0.50 -1.15 -20.91
C GLN A 265 -0.94 -1.67 -20.95
N ALA A 266 -1.29 -2.47 -21.97
CA ALA A 266 -2.62 -3.08 -22.08
C ALA A 266 -2.97 -4.00 -20.90
N VAL A 267 -1.97 -4.66 -20.30
CA VAL A 267 -2.16 -5.50 -19.10
C VAL A 267 -2.38 -4.62 -17.87
N VAL A 268 -1.58 -3.56 -17.70
CA VAL A 268 -1.76 -2.57 -16.63
C VAL A 268 -3.15 -1.93 -16.69
N GLU A 269 -3.58 -1.51 -17.89
CA GLU A 269 -4.90 -0.90 -18.11
C GLU A 269 -6.04 -1.88 -17.80
N LYS A 270 -5.92 -3.15 -18.22
CA LYS A 270 -6.93 -4.17 -17.93
C LYS A 270 -7.06 -4.46 -16.42
N ILE A 271 -5.93 -4.54 -15.70
CA ILE A 271 -5.95 -4.72 -14.24
C ILE A 271 -6.50 -3.47 -13.55
N ASN A 272 -6.07 -2.28 -13.97
CA ASN A 272 -6.56 -1.02 -13.45
C ASN A 272 -8.10 -0.93 -13.59
N ALA A 273 -8.63 -1.27 -14.76
CA ALA A 273 -10.07 -1.30 -15.02
C ALA A 273 -10.79 -2.28 -14.09
N ALA A 274 -10.26 -3.51 -13.92
CA ALA A 274 -10.84 -4.52 -13.04
C ALA A 274 -10.91 -4.06 -11.56
N VAL A 275 -9.88 -3.35 -11.07
CA VAL A 275 -9.88 -2.81 -9.71
C VAL A 275 -10.85 -1.62 -9.58
N ASN A 276 -10.89 -0.73 -10.57
CA ASN A 276 -11.84 0.38 -10.58
C ASN A 276 -13.30 -0.11 -10.61
N GLU A 277 -13.59 -1.18 -11.36
CA GLU A 277 -14.89 -1.85 -11.33
C GLU A 277 -15.18 -2.46 -9.95
N ALA A 278 -14.20 -3.13 -9.33
CA ALA A 278 -14.34 -3.67 -7.98
C ALA A 278 -14.68 -2.58 -6.95
N LEU A 279 -14.07 -1.40 -7.05
CA LEU A 279 -14.36 -0.26 -6.17
C LEU A 279 -15.80 0.27 -6.30
N GLN A 280 -16.45 0.06 -7.45
CA GLN A 280 -17.85 0.43 -7.66
C GLN A 280 -18.83 -0.58 -7.05
N SER A 281 -18.35 -1.76 -6.62
CA SER A 281 -19.19 -2.74 -5.94
C SER A 281 -19.75 -2.18 -4.63
N PRO A 282 -21.09 -2.21 -4.43
CA PRO A 282 -21.69 -1.80 -3.16
C PRO A 282 -21.19 -2.62 -1.97
N GLU A 283 -20.81 -3.88 -2.19
CA GLU A 283 -20.27 -4.75 -1.15
C GLU A 283 -18.89 -4.28 -0.69
N ILE A 284 -17.98 -4.03 -1.63
CA ILE A 284 -16.64 -3.53 -1.33
C ILE A 284 -16.74 -2.14 -0.72
N SER A 285 -17.51 -1.24 -1.32
CA SER A 285 -17.72 0.11 -0.80
C SER A 285 -18.23 0.09 0.64
N ARG A 286 -19.27 -0.71 0.95
CA ARG A 286 -19.75 -0.87 2.32
C ARG A 286 -18.69 -1.42 3.26
N ARG A 287 -17.92 -2.44 2.82
CA ARG A 287 -16.88 -3.02 3.66
C ARG A 287 -15.80 -1.99 4.00
N LEU A 288 -15.25 -1.30 3.00
CA LEU A 288 -14.23 -0.28 3.18
C LEU A 288 -14.71 0.85 4.11
N LEU A 289 -15.91 1.37 3.87
CA LEU A 289 -16.47 2.46 4.69
C LEU A 289 -16.78 2.01 6.12
N SER A 290 -17.25 0.78 6.32
CA SER A 290 -17.54 0.24 7.65
C SER A 290 -16.29 0.15 8.54
N GLU A 291 -15.11 0.05 7.93
CA GLU A 291 -13.83 0.00 8.61
C GLU A 291 -13.00 1.29 8.47
N GLY A 292 -13.64 2.38 8.04
CA GLY A 292 -13.04 3.72 7.96
C GLY A 292 -12.04 3.91 6.82
N SER A 293 -11.95 2.95 5.91
CA SER A 293 -11.14 3.05 4.70
C SER A 293 -11.89 3.82 3.60
N ILE A 294 -11.15 4.54 2.76
CA ILE A 294 -11.70 5.43 1.73
C ILE A 294 -11.31 4.89 0.35
N PRO A 295 -12.25 4.43 -0.48
CA PRO A 295 -11.94 3.98 -1.84
C PRO A 295 -11.39 5.14 -2.68
N VAL A 296 -10.35 4.89 -3.47
CA VAL A 296 -9.70 5.93 -4.30
C VAL A 296 -9.86 5.62 -5.80
N GLY A 297 -9.21 4.58 -6.30
CA GLY A 297 -9.23 4.22 -7.72
C GLY A 297 -8.45 5.21 -8.60
N GLY A 298 -8.94 5.41 -9.82
CA GLY A 298 -8.36 6.36 -10.78
C GLY A 298 -7.30 5.73 -11.69
N THR A 299 -6.48 6.57 -12.31
CA THR A 299 -5.52 6.15 -13.34
C THR A 299 -4.16 5.77 -12.77
N ALA A 300 -3.42 4.92 -13.48
CA ALA A 300 -2.02 4.61 -13.17
C ALA A 300 -1.14 5.87 -13.09
N ALA A 301 -1.40 6.87 -13.94
CA ALA A 301 -0.68 8.14 -13.94
C ALA A 301 -0.94 8.97 -12.68
N ASP A 302 -2.18 9.00 -12.20
CA ASP A 302 -2.52 9.67 -10.94
C ASP A 302 -1.82 8.99 -9.77
N PHE A 303 -1.83 7.65 -9.76
CA PHE A 303 -1.16 6.89 -8.71
C PHE A 303 0.35 7.09 -8.71
N SER A 304 0.99 7.14 -9.89
CA SER A 304 2.42 7.46 -10.02
C SER A 304 2.77 8.82 -9.40
N ARG A 305 1.95 9.86 -9.66
CA ARG A 305 2.14 11.19 -9.06
C ARG A 305 1.95 11.17 -7.56
N PHE A 306 0.96 10.43 -7.08
CA PHE A 306 0.69 10.24 -5.65
C PHE A 306 1.89 9.59 -4.94
N ILE A 307 2.44 8.48 -5.47
CA ILE A 307 3.60 7.81 -4.86
C ILE A 307 4.80 8.76 -4.78
N LYS A 308 5.07 9.53 -5.84
CA LYS A 308 6.18 10.51 -5.83
C LYS A 308 6.01 11.56 -4.74
N ALA A 309 4.78 12.05 -4.52
CA ALA A 309 4.49 12.98 -3.43
C ALA A 309 4.67 12.32 -2.05
N GLU A 310 4.19 11.08 -1.89
CA GLU A 310 4.33 10.32 -0.65
C GLU A 310 5.79 10.07 -0.28
N ILE A 311 6.64 9.68 -1.25
CA ILE A 311 8.08 9.51 -1.02
C ILE A 311 8.69 10.81 -0.51
N GLN A 312 8.33 11.96 -1.10
CA GLN A 312 8.85 13.25 -0.66
C GLN A 312 8.40 13.58 0.78
N ILE A 313 7.10 13.45 1.06
CA ILE A 313 6.51 13.75 2.37
C ILE A 313 7.20 12.90 3.46
N TRP A 314 7.27 11.59 3.26
CA TRP A 314 7.86 10.70 4.25
C TRP A 314 9.38 10.84 4.35
N GLY A 315 10.04 11.29 3.28
CA GLY A 315 11.46 11.66 3.32
C GLY A 315 11.74 12.87 4.17
N ASP A 316 10.90 13.90 4.10
CA ASP A 316 11.02 15.08 4.94
C ASP A 316 10.78 14.73 6.42
N VAL A 317 9.76 13.93 6.71
CA VAL A 317 9.50 13.43 8.08
C VAL A 317 10.67 12.60 8.61
N ALA A 318 11.18 11.64 7.82
CA ALA A 318 12.29 10.78 8.23
C ALA A 318 13.56 11.59 8.56
N ARG A 319 13.91 12.58 7.73
CA ARG A 319 15.05 13.47 7.99
C ARG A 319 14.89 14.30 9.24
N GLN A 320 13.72 14.91 9.44
CA GLN A 320 13.44 15.73 10.62
C GLN A 320 13.50 14.92 11.91
N ALA A 321 12.98 13.70 11.88
CA ALA A 321 12.93 12.80 13.03
C ALA A 321 14.19 11.92 13.19
N ASN A 322 15.19 12.07 12.32
CA ASN A 322 16.39 11.22 12.27
C ASN A 322 16.06 9.72 12.23
N VAL A 323 14.99 9.33 11.52
CA VAL A 323 14.59 7.93 11.37
C VAL A 323 15.38 7.30 10.24
N SER A 324 16.09 6.21 10.55
CA SER A 324 16.78 5.39 9.56
C SER A 324 16.81 3.93 10.02
N MET A 325 16.92 3.02 9.06
CA MET A 325 17.06 1.58 9.20
C MET A 325 18.23 1.13 8.33
N ASP A 326 18.96 0.12 8.81
CA ASP A 326 20.20 -0.44 8.27
C ASP A 326 21.37 0.56 8.23
#